data_AF-A0A0F8VEV4-F1
#
_entry.id   AF-A0A0F8VEV4-F1
#
_cell.length_a   1.000
_cell.length_b   1.000
_cell.length_c   1.000
_cell.angle_alpha   90.00
_cell.angle_beta   90.00
_cell.angle_gamma   90.00
#
_symmetry.space_group_name_H-M   'P 1'
#
loop_
_entity.id
_entity.type
_entity.pdbx_description
1 polymer ?
#
loop_
_entity_poly.entity_id
_entity_poly.type
_entity_poly.pdbx_seq_one_letter_code
_entity_poly.pdbx_strand_id
1 'polypeptide(L)' 'MKEKKSSNPINEEIIQKCIDLSTGRDITAEHISERLKELEKLASDIISKAIQDYHKNPENSKIIYEKYYWEIHQ' A
#
# COMPACT_ATOMS: atom_id res chain seq x y z
N MET A 1 -20.37 -2.04 -47.34
CA MET A 1 -19.78 -0.92 -46.57
C MET A 1 -18.79 -1.52 -45.59
N LYS A 2 -17.51 -1.11 -45.63
CA LYS A 2 -16.51 -1.60 -44.67
C LYS A 2 -16.65 -0.78 -43.39
N GLU A 3 -16.97 -1.43 -42.29
CA GLU A 3 -16.97 -0.81 -40.95
C GLU A 3 -15.58 -0.27 -40.65
N LYS A 4 -15.48 1.05 -40.45
CA LYS A 4 -14.27 1.67 -39.90
C LYS A 4 -14.21 1.27 -38.44
N LYS A 5 -13.31 0.35 -38.09
CA LYS A 5 -12.87 0.18 -36.70
C LYS A 5 -12.33 1.53 -36.24
N SER A 6 -13.02 2.19 -35.31
CA SER A 6 -12.47 3.33 -34.59
C SER A 6 -11.28 2.81 -33.78
N SER A 7 -10.07 2.97 -34.31
CA SER A 7 -8.87 2.88 -33.51
C SER A 7 -8.88 4.09 -32.59
N ASN A 8 -9.47 3.95 -31.40
CA ASN A 8 -9.10 4.86 -30.32
C ASN A 8 -7.60 4.61 -30.10
N PRO A 9 -6.71 5.60 -30.33
CA PRO A 9 -5.36 5.46 -29.87
C PRO A 9 -5.46 5.36 -28.35
N ILE A 10 -5.18 4.18 -27.79
CA ILE A 10 -4.82 4.11 -26.38
C ILE A 10 -3.55 4.94 -26.32
N ASN A 11 -3.70 6.16 -25.81
CA ASN A 11 -2.59 7.08 -25.63
C ASN A 11 -1.67 6.40 -24.60
N GLU A 12 -0.63 5.71 -25.09
CA GLU A 12 0.38 5.00 -24.29
C GLU A 12 1.18 5.96 -23.38
N GLU A 13 0.88 7.26 -23.41
CA GLU A 13 1.53 8.31 -22.62
C GLU A 13 0.61 8.95 -21.57
N ILE A 14 -0.40 8.25 -21.05
CA ILE A 14 -0.95 8.66 -19.73
C ILE A 14 0.04 8.18 -18.67
N ILE A 15 1.16 8.89 -18.53
CA ILE A 15 1.98 8.78 -17.32
C ILE A 15 1.10 9.33 -16.20
N GLN A 16 0.50 8.43 -15.44
CA GLN A 16 -0.23 8.76 -14.23
C GLN A 16 0.78 9.38 -13.25
N LYS A 17 0.86 10.71 -13.25
CA LYS A 17 1.67 11.44 -12.27
C LYS A 17 1.07 11.21 -10.89
N CYS A 18 1.84 10.61 -10.00
CA CYS A 18 1.49 10.56 -8.59
C CYS A 18 1.82 11.93 -7.99
N ILE A 19 0.80 12.66 -7.56
CA ILE A 19 0.98 13.97 -6.93
C ILE A 19 0.74 13.83 -5.43
N ASP A 20 1.66 14.37 -4.64
CA ASP A 20 1.46 14.54 -3.20
C ASP A 20 0.41 15.63 -3.00
N LEU A 21 -0.76 15.26 -2.47
CA LEU A 21 -1.88 16.18 -2.25
C LEU A 21 -1.57 17.28 -1.22
N SER A 22 -0.60 17.08 -0.34
CA SER A 22 -0.22 18.05 0.68
C SER A 22 0.73 19.12 0.16
N THR A 23 1.62 18.76 -0.77
CA THR A 23 2.65 19.66 -1.31
C THR A 23 2.41 20.08 -2.76
N GLY A 24 1.51 19.39 -3.48
CA GLY A 24 1.23 19.59 -4.90
C GLY A 24 2.36 19.18 -5.83
N ARG A 25 3.37 18.45 -5.31
CA ARG A 25 4.57 18.07 -6.06
C ARG A 25 4.40 16.70 -6.71
N ASP A 26 5.01 16.56 -7.90
CA ASP A 26 5.16 15.26 -8.55
C ASP A 26 6.05 14.37 -7.67
N ILE A 27 5.53 13.20 -7.30
CA ILE A 27 6.25 12.16 -6.59
C ILE A 27 6.95 11.28 -7.63
N THR A 28 8.26 11.08 -7.46
CA THR A 28 9.03 10.20 -8.34
C THR A 28 8.72 8.73 -8.06
N ALA A 29 8.84 7.87 -9.08
CA ALA A 29 8.67 6.43 -8.92
C ALA A 29 9.66 5.83 -7.90
N GLU A 30 10.87 6.40 -7.80
CA GLU A 30 11.88 6.02 -6.81
C GLU A 30 11.38 6.30 -5.38
N HIS A 31 10.85 7.50 -5.14
CA HIS A 31 10.30 7.87 -3.83
C HIS A 31 9.11 6.98 -3.43
N ILE A 32 8.23 6.65 -4.38
CA ILE A 32 7.12 5.71 -4.13
C ILE A 32 7.66 4.34 -3.76
N SER A 33 8.65 3.84 -4.50
CA SER A 33 9.28 2.54 -4.24
C SER A 33 9.94 2.47 -2.87
N GLU A 34 10.69 3.51 -2.48
CA GLU A 34 11.27 3.61 -1.14
C GLU A 34 10.18 3.61 -0.07
N ARG A 35 9.14 4.43 -0.24
CA ARG A 35 8.05 4.51 0.74
C ARG A 35 7.30 3.19 0.89
N LEU A 36 7.08 2.46 -0.21
CA LEU A 36 6.46 1.14 -0.17
C LEU A 36 7.32 0.13 0.60
N LYS A 37 8.65 0.14 0.42
CA LYS A 37 9.57 -0.72 1.18
C LYS A 37 9.57 -0.39 2.67
N GLU A 38 9.52 0.89 3.03
CA GLU A 38 9.41 1.31 4.43
C GLU A 38 8.11 0.80 5.07
N LEU A 39 6.99 0.94 4.36
CA LEU A 39 5.68 0.46 4.82
C LEU A 39 5.65 -1.07 4.95
N GLU A 40 6.22 -1.79 3.98
CA GLU A 40 6.33 -3.25 4.03
C GLU A 40 7.12 -3.71 5.26
N LYS A 41 8.25 -3.05 5.54
CA LYS A 41 9.07 -3.35 6.73
C LYS A 41 8.28 -3.09 8.02
N LEU A 42 7.64 -1.93 8.11
CA LEU A 42 6.83 -1.56 9.28
C LEU A 42 5.71 -2.58 9.54
N ALA A 43 4.96 -2.96 8.49
CA ALA A 43 3.92 -3.96 8.59
C ALA A 43 4.47 -5.33 9.03
N SER A 44 5.61 -5.74 8.48
CA SER A 44 6.29 -6.98 8.87
C SER A 44 6.70 -6.99 10.35
N ASP A 45 7.22 -5.87 10.86
CA ASP A 45 7.61 -5.73 12.25
C ASP A 45 6.38 -5.82 13.18
N ILE A 46 5.27 -5.16 12.82
CA ILE A 46 4.00 -5.21 13.55
C ILE A 46 3.46 -6.65 13.61
N ILE A 47 3.41 -7.34 12.47
CA ILE A 47 2.93 -8.73 12.38
C ILE A 47 3.81 -9.66 13.24
N SER A 48 5.13 -9.50 13.16
CA SER A 48 6.07 -10.30 13.95
C SER A 48 5.83 -10.13 15.45
N LYS A 49 5.56 -8.91 15.89
CA LYS A 49 5.23 -8.60 17.28
C LYS A 49 3.87 -9.18 17.69
N ALA A 50 2.88 -9.15 16.81
CA ALA A 50 1.57 -9.78 17.04
C ALA A 50 1.69 -11.28 17.28
N ILE A 51 2.50 -11.97 16.48
CA ILE A 51 2.77 -13.41 16.64
C ILE A 51 3.48 -13.69 17.98
N GLN A 52 4.47 -12.89 18.35
CA GLN A 52 5.16 -13.03 19.62
C GLN A 52 4.24 -12.83 20.83
N ASP A 53 3.36 -11.82 20.78
CA ASP A 53 2.40 -11.55 21.85
C ASP A 53 1.36 -12.67 21.96
N TYR A 54 0.90 -13.20 20.82
CA TYR A 54 0.00 -14.35 20.78
C TYR A 54 0.63 -15.60 21.42
N HIS A 55 1.89 -15.91 21.10
CA HIS A 55 2.60 -17.02 21.73
C HIS A 55 2.77 -16.87 23.24
N LYS A 56 2.85 -15.64 23.75
CA LYS A 56 2.93 -15.37 25.19
C LYS A 56 1.56 -15.50 25.89
N ASN A 57 0.48 -15.08 25.23
CA ASN A 57 -0.87 -15.04 25.81
C ASN A 57 -1.94 -15.49 24.80
N PRO A 58 -2.01 -16.79 24.46
CA PRO A 58 -2.91 -17.28 23.40
C PRO A 58 -4.39 -17.10 23.72
N GLU A 59 -4.76 -17.12 25.00
CA GLU A 59 -6.14 -16.91 25.48
C GLU A 59 -6.71 -15.52 25.10
N ASN A 60 -5.82 -14.54 24.89
CA ASN A 60 -6.19 -13.17 24.54
C ASN A 60 -6.12 -12.88 23.03
N SER A 61 -6.18 -13.93 22.19
CA SER A 61 -6.04 -13.86 20.73
C SER A 61 -6.84 -12.73 20.06
N LYS A 62 -8.10 -12.57 20.44
CA LYS A 62 -8.98 -11.52 19.89
C LYS A 62 -8.47 -10.10 20.20
N ILE A 63 -8.08 -9.85 21.44
CA ILE A 63 -7.56 -8.54 21.88
C ILE A 63 -6.24 -8.22 21.17
N ILE A 64 -5.37 -9.22 21.03
CA ILE A 64 -4.09 -9.10 20.34
C ILE A 64 -4.33 -8.78 18.86
N TYR A 65 -5.23 -9.50 18.19
CA TYR A 65 -5.61 -9.23 16.81
C TYR A 65 -6.16 -7.81 16.62
N GLU A 66 -7.15 -7.40 17.42
CA GLU A 66 -7.77 -6.08 17.29
C GLU A 66 -6.75 -4.96 17.48
N LYS A 67 -5.87 -5.07 18.49
CA LYS A 67 -4.78 -4.10 18.72
C LYS A 67 -3.91 -3.94 17.47
N TYR A 68 -3.39 -5.04 16.93
CA TYR A 68 -2.44 -4.99 15.81
C TYR A 68 -3.10 -4.70 14.46
N TYR A 69 -4.38 -5.04 14.30
CA TYR A 69 -5.18 -4.62 13.15
C TYR A 69 -5.23 -3.10 13.04
N TRP A 70 -5.55 -2.41 14.15
CA TRP A 70 -5.60 -0.95 14.16
C TRP A 70 -4.22 -0.32 14.00
N GLU A 71 -3.17 -0.92 14.56
CA GLU A 71 -1.79 -0.42 14.41
C GLU A 71 -1.31 -0.43 12.94
N ILE A 72 -1.80 -1.35 12.11
CA ILE A 72 -1.50 -1.40 10.65
C ILE A 72 -2.29 -0.35 9.85
N HIS A 73 -3.48 0.04 10.31
CA HIS A 73 -4.40 0.93 9.58
C HIS A 73 -4.35 2.40 10.05
N GLN A 74 -3.39 2.75 10.92
CA GLN A 74 -3.05 4.14 11.25
C GLN A 74 -2.19 4.77 10.15
#